data_AF-A0A536BL65-F1
#
_entry.id   AF-A0A536BL65-F1
#
_cell.length_a   1.000
_cell.length_b   1.000
_cell.length_c   1.000
_cell.angle_alpha   90.00
_cell.angle_beta   90.00
_cell.angle_gamma   90.00
#
_symmetry.space_group_name_H-M   'P 1'
#
loop_
_entity.id
_entity.type
_entity.pdbx_description
1 polymer ?
#
loop_
_entity_poly.entity_id
_entity_poly.type
_entity_poly.pdbx_seq_one_letter_code
_entity_poly.pdbx_strand_id
1 'polypeptide(L)'
;MRLDVLRRLQLPASPPSLLLRAAWKYGVAVGVAAVVLTAGGVDRVQPNGHALATSVLPTTVPCGTIATDLNDPTTATWTATKSPYPGTASPYNLPVSSTNNADPTVPPCDAIVVPPDVTLKIDASQGPVQIFSHGAAINVHGGHLLVLGASEINSVLFDAEPDVASWNGITVDASDASHPGNASLAFASIQQALNSITITSGATSTPDPMDLTKQLPYGLALVNSGIGPSYFDGIDATNTPVLVKGQADGKFGTVNNIGSQGINLSFDGSAPAVTNALEIQGVTFGSSVPFAATGCLPFQLPCSAGFIGNDAILGTFTSADPPPVLINQSRFFRAGGFGVELNGPKQPVITNNNFDCNGVSAKTRDTCVGSGLHYSAIYLNAATVDLENSVTNNAGHENGLDA
;
A
#
# COMPACT_ATOMS: atom_id res chain seq x y z
N MET A 1 19.19 -7.98 37.69
CA MET A 1 18.07 -8.89 38.01
C MET A 1 17.85 -9.77 36.81
N ARG A 2 17.86 -11.09 37.01
CA ARG A 2 17.71 -12.12 35.99
C ARG A 2 16.20 -12.37 35.85
N LEU A 3 15.63 -12.23 34.65
CA LEU A 3 14.23 -12.54 34.40
C LEU A 3 14.08 -14.05 34.16
N ASP A 4 13.23 -14.68 34.96
CA ASP A 4 12.87 -16.08 34.85
C ASP A 4 12.03 -16.33 33.60
N VAL A 5 12.49 -17.24 32.74
CA VAL A 5 11.74 -17.76 31.60
C VAL A 5 10.75 -18.80 32.13
N LEU A 6 9.48 -18.43 32.25
CA LEU A 6 8.41 -19.38 32.55
C LEU A 6 8.05 -20.16 31.28
N ARG A 7 8.45 -21.45 31.26
CA ARG A 7 8.11 -22.40 30.19
C ARG A 7 6.90 -23.26 30.57
N ARG A 8 6.05 -23.48 29.57
CA ARG A 8 4.85 -24.36 29.46
C ARG A 8 3.54 -23.84 30.03
N LEU A 9 2.63 -23.52 29.10
CA LEU A 9 1.19 -23.78 29.23
C LEU A 9 0.78 -24.81 28.17
N GLN A 10 -0.04 -25.76 28.60
CA GLN A 10 -0.67 -26.80 27.79
C GLN A 10 -1.39 -26.22 26.57
N LEU A 11 -1.32 -26.93 25.44
CA LEU A 11 -2.18 -26.72 24.27
C LEU A 11 -3.65 -26.68 24.72
N PRO A 12 -4.38 -25.56 24.53
CA PRO A 12 -5.83 -25.59 24.63
C PRO A 12 -6.37 -26.35 23.42
N ALA A 13 -7.37 -27.20 23.65
CA ALA A 13 -8.17 -27.78 22.59
C ALA A 13 -8.70 -26.66 21.66
N SER A 14 -8.48 -26.82 20.36
CA SER A 14 -8.91 -25.90 19.30
C SER A 14 -10.41 -25.60 19.40
N PRO A 15 -10.82 -24.34 19.72
CA PRO A 15 -12.22 -23.99 19.78
C PRO A 15 -12.72 -23.38 18.45
N PRO A 16 -14.05 -23.33 18.22
CA PRO A 16 -14.72 -22.76 17.03
C PRO A 16 -14.49 -21.23 16.82
N SER A 17 -13.51 -20.67 17.51
CA SER A 17 -13.13 -19.25 17.54
C SER A 17 -12.53 -18.72 16.23
N LEU A 18 -11.97 -19.57 15.35
CA LEU A 18 -11.40 -19.12 14.07
C LEU A 18 -12.47 -18.57 13.11
N LEU A 19 -13.65 -19.20 13.06
CA LEU A 19 -14.76 -18.75 12.20
C LEU A 19 -15.43 -17.47 12.72
N LEU A 20 -15.57 -17.32 14.03
CA LEU A 20 -16.03 -16.08 14.66
C LEU A 20 -14.98 -14.95 14.53
N ARG A 21 -13.68 -15.28 14.49
CA ARG A 21 -12.57 -14.33 14.31
C ARG A 21 -12.45 -13.80 12.87
N ALA A 22 -12.84 -14.56 11.86
CA ALA A 22 -12.97 -14.02 10.50
C ALA A 22 -14.19 -13.10 10.39
N ALA A 23 -15.32 -13.49 10.99
CA ALA A 23 -16.59 -12.77 10.88
C ALA A 23 -16.57 -11.33 11.46
N TRP A 24 -15.84 -11.05 12.54
CA TRP A 24 -15.75 -9.68 13.08
C TRP A 24 -14.85 -8.77 12.23
N LYS A 25 -13.80 -9.28 11.57
CA LYS A 25 -12.95 -8.49 10.66
C LYS A 25 -13.78 -7.94 9.47
N TYR A 26 -14.75 -8.73 8.99
CA TYR A 26 -15.73 -8.25 8.00
C TYR A 26 -16.72 -7.22 8.56
N GLY A 27 -17.17 -7.38 9.82
CA GLY A 27 -18.08 -6.42 10.46
C GLY A 27 -17.43 -5.07 10.80
N VAL A 28 -16.14 -5.07 11.15
CA VAL A 28 -15.34 -3.85 11.38
C VAL A 28 -15.04 -3.13 10.08
N ALA A 29 -14.73 -3.83 8.99
CA ALA A 29 -14.51 -3.20 7.68
C ALA A 29 -15.72 -2.33 7.22
N VAL A 30 -16.96 -2.81 7.40
CA VAL A 30 -18.17 -2.05 7.05
C VAL A 30 -18.41 -0.86 8.00
N GLY A 31 -18.11 -1.02 9.29
CA GLY A 31 -18.22 0.07 10.27
C GLY A 31 -17.14 1.14 10.14
N VAL A 32 -15.92 0.76 9.71
CA VAL A 32 -14.77 1.65 9.52
C VAL A 32 -14.85 2.40 8.19
N ALA A 33 -15.38 1.79 7.13
CA ALA A 33 -15.71 2.51 5.89
C ALA A 33 -16.66 3.70 6.17
N ALA A 34 -17.61 3.55 7.10
CA ALA A 34 -18.46 4.65 7.56
C ALA A 34 -17.73 5.68 8.46
N VAL A 35 -16.63 5.30 9.13
CA VAL A 35 -15.78 6.22 9.89
C VAL A 35 -14.80 6.97 8.98
N VAL A 36 -14.28 6.38 7.90
CA VAL A 36 -13.60 7.12 6.82
C VAL A 36 -14.52 8.24 6.29
N LEU A 37 -15.83 7.98 6.21
CA LEU A 37 -16.85 8.94 5.79
C LEU A 37 -17.26 9.97 6.86
N THR A 38 -17.01 9.74 8.16
CA THR A 38 -17.51 10.60 9.27
C THR A 38 -16.43 11.17 10.19
N ALA A 39 -15.19 10.68 10.10
CA ALA A 39 -14.01 11.33 10.65
C ALA A 39 -13.68 12.54 9.78
N GLY A 40 -14.45 13.61 9.95
CA GLY A 40 -14.14 14.92 9.39
C GLY A 40 -12.69 15.28 9.73
N GLY A 41 -11.85 15.41 8.70
CA GLY A 41 -10.49 15.92 8.83
C GLY A 41 -9.38 15.19 8.06
N VAL A 42 -9.67 14.33 7.07
CA VAL A 42 -8.67 14.04 6.03
C VAL A 42 -9.02 14.93 4.84
N ASP A 43 -8.58 16.19 4.89
CA ASP A 43 -8.65 17.05 3.70
C ASP A 43 -7.97 16.34 2.53
N ARG A 44 -8.48 16.54 1.30
CA ARG A 44 -7.76 16.13 0.08
C ARG A 44 -6.44 16.89 0.06
N VAL A 45 -5.38 16.26 0.57
CA VAL A 45 -4.09 16.92 0.63
C VAL A 45 -3.39 16.64 -0.68
N GLN A 46 -3.41 17.65 -1.54
CA GLN A 46 -2.43 17.75 -2.62
C GLN A 46 -1.05 17.92 -1.96
N PRO A 47 -0.09 16.99 -2.17
CA PRO A 47 1.27 17.23 -1.77
C PRO A 47 1.76 18.54 -2.41
N ASN A 48 2.52 19.32 -1.64
CA ASN A 48 3.22 20.56 -2.01
C ASN A 48 2.89 21.14 -3.40
N GLY A 49 1.95 22.08 -3.47
CA GLY A 49 1.81 23.05 -4.56
C GLY A 49 2.07 22.48 -5.97
N HIS A 50 1.25 21.53 -6.41
CA HIS A 50 1.24 21.07 -7.79
C HIS A 50 0.77 22.20 -8.72
N ALA A 51 1.68 23.10 -9.09
CA ALA A 51 1.41 24.08 -10.14
C ALA A 51 1.34 23.35 -11.48
N LEU A 52 0.18 23.39 -12.12
CA LEU A 52 -0.03 22.86 -13.47
C LEU A 52 0.97 23.51 -14.43
N ALA A 53 1.61 22.71 -15.28
CA ALA A 53 2.39 23.24 -16.39
C ALA A 53 1.43 24.03 -17.30
N THR A 54 1.59 25.36 -17.32
CA THR A 54 0.61 26.31 -17.92
C THR A 54 0.57 26.28 -19.45
N SER A 55 1.33 25.39 -20.11
CA SER A 55 1.55 25.39 -21.55
C SER A 55 1.06 24.14 -22.28
N VAL A 56 0.40 23.18 -21.61
CA VAL A 56 -0.05 21.92 -22.24
C VAL A 56 -1.47 21.57 -21.82
N LEU A 57 -2.25 20.98 -22.74
CA LEU A 57 -3.61 20.54 -22.44
C LEU A 57 -3.60 19.28 -21.55
N PRO A 58 -4.57 19.12 -20.63
CA PRO A 58 -4.78 17.86 -19.92
C PRO A 58 -4.92 16.68 -20.89
N THR A 59 -4.41 15.52 -20.47
CA THR A 59 -4.51 14.29 -21.26
C THR A 59 -5.74 13.51 -20.85
N THR A 60 -6.72 13.37 -21.74
CA THR A 60 -7.79 12.38 -21.57
C THR A 60 -7.29 11.04 -22.10
N VAL A 61 -7.12 10.06 -21.22
CA VAL A 61 -6.62 8.74 -21.60
C VAL A 61 -7.78 7.92 -22.18
N PRO A 62 -7.69 7.42 -23.43
CA PRO A 62 -8.72 6.57 -24.01
C PRO A 62 -8.87 5.25 -23.24
N CYS A 63 -10.07 4.67 -23.31
CA CYS A 63 -10.33 3.34 -22.78
C CYS A 63 -9.51 2.25 -23.49
N GLY A 64 -9.14 1.21 -22.74
CA GLY A 64 -8.45 0.03 -23.27
C GLY A 64 -6.93 0.14 -23.21
N THR A 65 -6.25 -0.48 -24.17
CA THR A 65 -4.79 -0.51 -24.24
C THR A 65 -4.22 0.90 -24.37
N ILE A 66 -3.25 1.24 -23.53
CA ILE A 66 -2.59 2.55 -23.56
C ILE A 66 -1.87 2.79 -24.89
N ALA A 67 -1.82 4.06 -25.31
CA ALA A 67 -0.99 4.46 -26.44
C ALA A 67 0.48 4.50 -26.03
N THR A 68 1.37 4.07 -26.91
CA THR A 68 2.82 4.08 -26.72
C THR A 68 3.47 5.25 -27.45
N ASP A 69 4.70 5.57 -27.06
CA ASP A 69 5.44 6.71 -27.57
C ASP A 69 5.67 6.62 -29.08
N LEU A 70 5.74 7.77 -29.74
CA LEU A 70 6.01 7.82 -31.18
C LEU A 70 7.39 7.19 -31.47
N ASN A 71 7.38 6.09 -32.24
CA ASN A 71 8.54 5.26 -32.59
C ASN A 71 9.09 4.36 -31.46
N ASP A 72 8.39 4.21 -30.35
CA ASP A 72 8.70 3.21 -29.32
C ASP A 72 7.43 2.46 -28.93
N PRO A 73 7.21 1.24 -29.48
CA PRO A 73 6.01 0.46 -29.20
C PRO A 73 6.04 -0.20 -27.81
N THR A 74 7.13 -0.08 -27.06
CA THR A 74 7.33 -0.75 -25.77
C THR A 74 7.20 0.19 -24.57
N THR A 75 7.12 1.50 -24.79
CA THR A 75 7.03 2.48 -23.71
C THR A 75 5.89 3.44 -23.96
N ALA A 76 5.12 3.73 -22.92
CA ALA A 76 4.22 4.88 -22.87
C ALA A 76 4.76 5.86 -21.82
N THR A 77 5.32 6.98 -22.25
CA THR A 77 5.95 7.94 -21.32
C THR A 77 4.98 9.06 -20.93
N TRP A 78 4.62 9.12 -19.66
CA TRP A 78 3.81 10.18 -19.06
C TRP A 78 4.70 11.13 -18.26
N THR A 79 4.74 12.40 -18.64
CA THR A 79 5.49 13.45 -17.93
C THR A 79 4.61 14.65 -17.61
N ALA A 80 5.16 15.62 -16.90
CA ALA A 80 4.51 16.91 -16.67
C ALA A 80 4.25 17.71 -17.97
N THR A 81 5.00 17.44 -19.05
CA THR A 81 4.97 18.29 -20.27
C THR A 81 4.71 17.55 -21.59
N LYS A 82 4.72 16.21 -21.56
CA LYS A 82 4.57 15.35 -22.74
C LYS A 82 3.84 14.05 -22.37
N SER A 83 3.00 13.59 -23.28
CA SER A 83 2.40 12.25 -23.30
C SER A 83 2.50 11.60 -24.69
N PRO A 84 2.10 10.32 -24.84
CA PRO A 84 1.92 9.68 -26.15
C PRO A 84 0.77 10.30 -26.98
N TYR A 85 -0.08 11.12 -26.36
CA TYR A 85 -1.20 11.78 -27.00
C TYR A 85 -0.77 13.17 -27.47
N PRO A 86 -0.84 13.47 -28.78
CA PRO A 86 -0.28 14.71 -29.32
C PRO A 86 -0.84 15.97 -28.67
N GLY A 87 0.06 16.83 -28.17
CA GLY A 87 -0.30 18.14 -27.61
C GLY A 87 -0.85 18.14 -26.19
N THR A 88 -0.82 17.00 -25.49
CA THR A 88 -1.31 16.88 -24.11
C THR A 88 -0.24 16.37 -23.15
N ALA A 89 -0.40 16.66 -21.86
CA ALA A 89 0.45 16.20 -20.77
C ALA A 89 -0.33 16.08 -19.45
N SER A 90 0.38 16.06 -18.32
CA SER A 90 -0.22 16.10 -16.98
C SER A 90 -1.16 17.31 -16.83
N PRO A 91 -2.37 17.15 -16.25
CA PRO A 91 -2.87 15.93 -15.61
C PRO A 91 -3.37 14.88 -16.61
N TYR A 92 -3.27 13.61 -16.22
CA TYR A 92 -3.79 12.46 -16.94
C TYR A 92 -5.13 12.03 -16.34
N ASN A 93 -6.19 12.25 -17.09
CA ASN A 93 -7.55 11.94 -16.65
C ASN A 93 -7.93 10.57 -17.21
N LEU A 94 -8.10 9.59 -16.32
CA LEU A 94 -8.55 8.25 -16.67
C LEU A 94 -10.04 8.26 -17.04
N PRO A 95 -10.50 7.26 -17.82
CA PRO A 95 -11.90 7.13 -18.20
C PRO A 95 -12.88 7.10 -17.02
N VAL A 96 -14.15 7.36 -17.33
CA VAL A 96 -15.26 7.21 -16.40
C VAL A 96 -15.62 5.73 -16.29
N SER A 97 -15.63 5.19 -15.07
CA SER A 97 -16.03 3.79 -14.82
C SER A 97 -17.52 3.59 -15.04
N SER A 98 -17.91 2.32 -15.21
CA SER A 98 -19.33 1.94 -15.26
C SER A 98 -20.11 2.35 -14.01
N THR A 99 -19.45 2.37 -12.85
CA THR A 99 -20.05 2.70 -11.55
C THR A 99 -20.27 4.20 -11.34
N ASN A 100 -19.46 5.06 -11.94
CA ASN A 100 -19.54 6.51 -11.78
C ASN A 100 -20.08 7.22 -13.03
N ASN A 101 -20.51 6.46 -14.05
CA ASN A 101 -21.01 7.06 -15.28
C ASN A 101 -22.44 7.60 -15.12
N ALA A 102 -22.53 8.91 -14.93
CA ALA A 102 -23.81 9.62 -14.89
C ALA A 102 -24.35 9.97 -16.30
N ASP A 103 -23.52 9.93 -17.34
CA ASP A 103 -23.89 10.28 -18.71
C ASP A 103 -24.01 9.02 -19.60
N PRO A 104 -25.23 8.60 -19.98
CA PRO A 104 -25.43 7.40 -20.78
C PRO A 104 -24.85 7.49 -22.21
N THR A 105 -24.40 8.67 -22.65
CA THR A 105 -23.76 8.86 -23.96
C THR A 105 -22.25 8.62 -23.94
N VAL A 106 -21.63 8.58 -22.75
CA VAL A 106 -20.22 8.24 -22.58
C VAL A 106 -20.11 6.73 -22.40
N PRO A 107 -19.41 5.99 -23.28
CA PRO A 107 -19.15 4.57 -23.06
C PRO A 107 -18.28 4.40 -21.80
N PRO A 108 -18.74 3.67 -20.77
CA PRO A 108 -17.98 3.48 -19.56
C PRO A 108 -16.78 2.57 -19.79
N CYS A 109 -15.75 2.75 -18.95
CA CYS A 109 -14.53 1.97 -19.01
C CYS A 109 -13.94 1.77 -17.61
N ASP A 110 -13.86 0.52 -17.16
CA ASP A 110 -13.45 0.23 -15.79
C ASP A 110 -11.93 0.23 -15.59
N ALA A 111 -11.14 0.23 -16.67
CA ALA A 111 -9.69 0.31 -16.61
C ALA A 111 -9.05 0.76 -17.94
N ILE A 112 -7.91 1.45 -17.83
CA ILE A 112 -6.90 1.45 -18.90
C ILE A 112 -5.99 0.23 -18.74
N VAL A 113 -5.43 -0.28 -19.83
CA VAL A 113 -4.64 -1.52 -19.85
C VAL A 113 -3.20 -1.24 -20.30
N VAL A 114 -2.24 -1.58 -19.46
CA VAL A 114 -0.82 -1.71 -19.81
C VAL A 114 -0.60 -3.17 -20.24
N PRO A 115 -0.46 -3.46 -21.54
CA PRO A 115 -0.39 -4.83 -22.04
C PRO A 115 1.02 -5.44 -21.84
N PRO A 116 1.21 -6.73 -22.17
CA PRO A 116 2.52 -7.37 -22.14
C PRO A 116 3.56 -6.60 -22.96
N ASP A 117 4.82 -6.67 -22.50
CA ASP A 117 5.98 -6.01 -23.11
C ASP A 117 5.92 -4.47 -23.17
N VAL A 118 4.89 -3.85 -22.59
CA VAL A 118 4.76 -2.39 -22.52
C VAL A 118 5.01 -1.90 -21.11
N THR A 119 5.82 -0.85 -21.00
CA THR A 119 6.04 -0.11 -19.77
C THR A 119 5.27 1.20 -19.80
N LEU A 120 4.33 1.37 -18.87
CA LEU A 120 3.84 2.69 -18.48
C LEU A 120 4.91 3.37 -17.62
N LYS A 121 5.65 4.29 -18.23
CA LYS A 121 6.71 5.06 -17.57
C LYS A 121 6.19 6.44 -17.20
N ILE A 122 6.07 6.71 -15.90
CA ILE A 122 5.69 8.03 -15.39
C ILE A 122 6.97 8.71 -14.89
N ASP A 123 7.37 9.78 -15.56
CA ASP A 123 8.62 10.50 -15.33
C ASP A 123 8.35 11.92 -14.84
N ALA A 124 8.64 12.15 -13.55
CA ALA A 124 8.43 13.43 -12.88
C ALA A 124 9.68 14.35 -12.90
N SER A 125 10.70 14.03 -13.71
CA SER A 125 11.92 14.85 -13.80
C SER A 125 11.67 16.27 -14.31
N GLN A 126 10.60 16.48 -15.07
CA GLN A 126 10.20 17.77 -15.64
C GLN A 126 9.17 18.54 -14.79
N GLY A 127 8.77 17.98 -13.65
CA GLY A 127 7.72 18.53 -12.80
C GLY A 127 6.81 17.44 -12.25
N PRO A 128 5.92 17.78 -11.30
CA PRO A 128 4.98 16.82 -10.76
C PRO A 128 4.04 16.26 -11.83
N VAL A 129 3.64 14.99 -11.67
CA VAL A 129 2.67 14.34 -12.55
C VAL A 129 1.43 13.99 -11.75
N GLN A 130 0.26 14.34 -12.29
CA GLN A 130 -1.03 14.06 -11.66
C GLN A 130 -1.83 13.12 -12.55
N ILE A 131 -2.38 12.08 -11.94
CA ILE A 131 -3.29 11.13 -12.54
C ILE A 131 -4.57 11.15 -11.74
N PHE A 132 -5.66 11.50 -12.40
CA PHE A 132 -6.99 11.57 -11.80
C PHE A 132 -7.91 10.53 -12.40
N SER A 133 -8.66 9.85 -11.56
CA SER A 133 -9.59 8.81 -11.97
C SER A 133 -11.03 9.16 -11.66
N HIS A 134 -11.90 8.98 -12.65
CA HIS A 134 -13.35 8.99 -12.46
C HIS A 134 -13.90 7.61 -12.07
N GLY A 135 -13.09 6.76 -11.45
CA GLY A 135 -13.44 5.41 -11.02
C GLY A 135 -12.64 4.30 -11.68
N ALA A 136 -12.14 4.53 -12.90
CA ALA A 136 -11.37 3.54 -13.66
C ALA A 136 -10.03 3.19 -12.99
N ALA A 137 -9.62 1.93 -13.12
CA ALA A 137 -8.32 1.45 -12.68
C ALA A 137 -7.20 1.79 -13.69
N ILE A 138 -5.97 1.68 -13.22
CA ILE A 138 -4.82 1.37 -14.09
C ILE A 138 -4.58 -0.12 -13.97
N ASN A 139 -4.84 -0.88 -15.04
CA ASN A 139 -4.59 -2.31 -15.07
C ASN A 139 -3.28 -2.64 -15.79
N VAL A 140 -2.27 -3.08 -15.03
CA VAL A 140 -1.00 -3.59 -15.54
C VAL A 140 -1.14 -5.09 -15.79
N HIS A 141 -1.58 -5.44 -17.00
CA HIS A 141 -1.91 -6.80 -17.40
C HIS A 141 -0.74 -7.42 -18.18
N GLY A 142 0.22 -7.98 -17.44
CA GLY A 142 1.48 -8.52 -17.97
C GLY A 142 2.52 -7.48 -18.39
N GLY A 143 2.18 -6.18 -18.36
CA GLY A 143 3.09 -5.06 -18.60
C GLY A 143 3.85 -4.60 -17.35
N HIS A 144 4.39 -3.38 -17.40
CA HIS A 144 5.17 -2.79 -16.31
C HIS A 144 4.69 -1.38 -15.98
N LEU A 145 4.64 -1.04 -14.69
CA LEU A 145 4.44 0.34 -14.23
C LEU A 145 5.71 0.84 -13.55
N LEU A 146 6.26 1.95 -14.02
CA LEU A 146 7.48 2.52 -13.49
C LEU A 146 7.30 4.02 -13.22
N VAL A 147 7.43 4.45 -11.96
CA VAL A 147 7.50 5.86 -11.58
C VAL A 147 8.94 6.22 -11.23
N LEU A 148 9.51 7.19 -11.95
CA LEU A 148 10.91 7.61 -11.83
C LEU A 148 11.06 9.13 -11.97
N GLY A 149 12.29 9.62 -11.75
CA GLY A 149 12.60 11.05 -11.82
C GLY A 149 11.89 11.89 -10.75
N ALA A 150 11.18 11.21 -9.84
CA ALA A 150 10.41 11.81 -8.78
C ALA A 150 11.27 12.06 -7.53
N SER A 151 10.84 13.03 -6.74
CA SER A 151 11.55 13.49 -5.54
C SER A 151 10.57 14.10 -4.54
N GLU A 152 11.09 14.63 -3.45
CA GLU A 152 10.29 15.39 -2.48
C GLU A 152 9.60 16.63 -3.06
N ILE A 153 10.13 17.15 -4.19
CA ILE A 153 9.64 18.36 -4.85
C ILE A 153 8.71 17.98 -6.01
N ASN A 154 9.16 17.03 -6.86
CA ASN A 154 8.39 16.56 -8.01
C ASN A 154 7.89 15.15 -7.72
N SER A 155 6.72 15.03 -7.11
CA SER A 155 6.09 13.74 -6.84
C SER A 155 5.07 13.37 -7.92
N VAL A 156 4.67 12.10 -7.92
CA VAL A 156 3.54 11.62 -8.73
C VAL A 156 2.32 11.44 -7.83
N LEU A 157 1.16 11.93 -8.26
CA LEU A 157 -0.11 11.77 -7.55
C LEU A 157 -1.05 10.89 -8.38
N PHE A 158 -1.59 9.85 -7.75
CA PHE A 158 -2.74 9.09 -8.23
C PHE A 158 -3.89 9.34 -7.26
N ASP A 159 -5.01 9.86 -7.75
CA ASP A 159 -6.16 10.21 -6.91
C ASP A 159 -7.48 9.99 -7.66
N ALA A 160 -8.57 9.86 -6.90
CA ALA A 160 -9.91 10.03 -7.46
C ALA A 160 -10.15 11.51 -7.79
N GLU A 161 -10.90 11.78 -8.84
CA GLU A 161 -11.37 13.15 -9.12
C GLU A 161 -12.19 13.73 -7.95
N PRO A 162 -12.23 15.07 -7.77
CA PRO A 162 -12.99 15.77 -6.71
C PRO A 162 -14.43 15.30 -6.49
N ASP A 163 -15.12 14.93 -7.55
CA ASP A 163 -16.52 14.53 -7.58
C ASP A 163 -16.73 13.01 -7.44
N VAL A 164 -15.66 12.23 -7.47
CA VAL A 164 -15.69 10.78 -7.30
C VAL A 164 -15.18 10.40 -5.92
N ALA A 165 -15.95 9.57 -5.21
CA ALA A 165 -15.60 9.12 -3.86
C ALA A 165 -14.37 8.21 -3.85
N SER A 166 -14.24 7.34 -4.85
CA SER A 166 -13.10 6.43 -4.99
C SER A 166 -12.88 5.94 -6.42
N TRP A 167 -11.67 5.47 -6.68
CA TRP A 167 -11.32 4.74 -7.90
C TRP A 167 -10.85 3.31 -7.59
N ASN A 168 -10.80 2.47 -8.63
CA ASN A 168 -10.46 1.06 -8.48
C ASN A 168 -8.98 0.79 -8.14
N GLY A 169 -8.13 1.82 -8.11
CA GLY A 169 -6.70 1.70 -7.79
C GLY A 169 -5.85 1.18 -8.95
N ILE A 170 -4.64 0.74 -8.60
CA ILE A 170 -3.73 0.07 -9.54
C ILE A 170 -3.89 -1.44 -9.37
N THR A 171 -4.21 -2.14 -10.45
CA THR A 171 -4.22 -3.60 -10.49
C THR A 171 -3.03 -4.09 -11.29
N VAL A 172 -2.30 -5.07 -10.78
CA VAL A 172 -1.14 -5.66 -11.45
C VAL A 172 -1.31 -7.17 -11.47
N ASP A 173 -1.46 -7.72 -12.66
CA ASP A 173 -1.69 -9.15 -12.84
C ASP A 173 -0.88 -9.69 -14.02
N ALA A 174 -0.84 -11.01 -14.16
CA ALA A 174 -0.15 -11.67 -15.26
C ALA A 174 -1.12 -11.86 -16.42
N SER A 175 -0.72 -11.49 -17.63
CA SER A 175 -1.50 -11.89 -18.82
C SER A 175 -1.39 -13.39 -19.07
N ASP A 176 -0.23 -13.96 -18.75
CA ASP A 176 0.10 -15.36 -18.80
C ASP A 176 1.37 -15.63 -17.96
N ALA A 177 1.78 -16.89 -17.86
CA ALA A 177 2.92 -17.28 -17.03
C ALA A 177 4.28 -16.71 -17.49
N SER A 178 4.41 -16.26 -18.75
CA SER A 178 5.62 -15.63 -19.29
C SER A 178 5.64 -14.11 -19.16
N HIS A 179 4.48 -13.49 -18.92
CA HIS A 179 4.35 -12.04 -18.76
C HIS A 179 3.71 -11.73 -17.40
N PRO A 180 4.45 -11.90 -16.30
CA PRO A 180 4.00 -11.45 -15.00
C PRO A 180 4.13 -9.93 -14.90
N GLY A 181 3.01 -9.22 -14.72
CA GLY A 181 3.03 -7.77 -14.56
C GLY A 181 3.80 -7.34 -13.32
N ASN A 182 4.50 -6.20 -13.36
CA ASN A 182 5.20 -5.67 -12.18
C ASN A 182 5.02 -4.15 -12.05
N ALA A 183 5.34 -3.63 -10.86
CA ALA A 183 5.26 -2.21 -10.59
C ALA A 183 6.40 -1.75 -9.68
N SER A 184 7.00 -0.61 -10.00
CA SER A 184 8.05 0.02 -9.22
C SER A 184 7.83 1.53 -9.16
N LEU A 185 7.57 2.07 -7.97
CA LEU A 185 7.18 3.46 -7.81
C LEU A 185 8.05 4.17 -6.75
N ALA A 186 8.70 5.27 -7.15
CA ALA A 186 9.37 6.18 -6.24
C ALA A 186 8.61 7.50 -6.06
N PHE A 187 8.52 8.01 -4.82
CA PHE A 187 7.90 9.30 -4.50
C PHE A 187 6.51 9.49 -5.11
N ALA A 188 5.71 8.42 -5.09
CA ALA A 188 4.33 8.42 -5.55
C ALA A 188 3.36 8.50 -4.35
N SER A 189 2.26 9.24 -4.49
CA SER A 189 1.13 9.25 -3.57
C SER A 189 -0.07 8.59 -4.24
N ILE A 190 -0.63 7.55 -3.64
CA ILE A 190 -1.80 6.81 -4.16
C ILE A 190 -2.93 6.97 -3.15
N GLN A 191 -3.98 7.69 -3.54
CA GLN A 191 -5.03 8.16 -2.63
C GLN A 191 -6.42 7.83 -3.16
N GLN A 192 -7.38 7.73 -2.24
CA GLN A 192 -8.81 7.53 -2.50
C GLN A 192 -9.16 6.35 -3.40
N ALA A 193 -8.39 5.27 -3.31
CA ALA A 193 -8.69 4.04 -4.03
C ALA A 193 -9.57 3.10 -3.17
N LEU A 194 -10.21 2.13 -3.80
CA LEU A 194 -10.84 1.01 -3.10
C LEU A 194 -9.77 0.17 -2.39
N ASN A 195 -8.96 -0.54 -3.16
CA ASN A 195 -7.61 -0.96 -2.77
C ASN A 195 -6.63 -0.01 -3.47
N SER A 196 -5.56 0.43 -2.81
CA SER A 196 -4.60 1.31 -3.52
C SER A 196 -3.81 0.55 -4.57
N ILE A 197 -3.31 -0.64 -4.22
CA ILE A 197 -2.67 -1.56 -5.16
C ILE A 197 -3.17 -2.98 -4.89
N THR A 198 -3.61 -3.66 -5.95
CA THR A 198 -3.83 -5.11 -5.93
C THR A 198 -2.81 -5.76 -6.86
N ILE A 199 -2.03 -6.74 -6.38
CA ILE A 199 -1.04 -7.45 -7.20
C ILE A 199 -1.10 -8.97 -7.04
N THR A 200 -1.29 -9.68 -8.15
CA THR A 200 -1.45 -11.14 -8.18
C THR A 200 -0.62 -11.82 -9.27
N SER A 201 0.33 -11.09 -9.86
CA SER A 201 1.05 -11.51 -11.07
C SER A 201 2.10 -12.60 -10.87
N GLY A 202 2.59 -12.80 -9.65
CA GLY A 202 3.73 -13.68 -9.38
C GLY A 202 5.07 -13.13 -9.87
N ALA A 203 5.16 -11.85 -10.25
CA ALA A 203 6.42 -11.23 -10.67
C ALA A 203 7.45 -11.26 -9.54
N THR A 204 8.69 -11.64 -9.86
CA THR A 204 9.79 -11.77 -8.87
C THR A 204 10.91 -10.76 -9.07
N SER A 205 10.76 -9.85 -10.04
CA SER A 205 11.75 -8.83 -10.34
C SER A 205 11.08 -7.57 -10.86
N THR A 206 11.63 -6.42 -10.47
CA THR A 206 11.26 -5.10 -10.97
C THR A 206 12.48 -4.17 -10.96
N PRO A 207 12.59 -3.16 -11.86
CA PRO A 207 13.65 -2.17 -11.79
C PRO A 207 13.64 -1.40 -10.47
N ASP A 208 14.81 -1.06 -9.93
CA ASP A 208 14.91 -0.13 -8.80
C ASP A 208 14.54 1.28 -9.30
N PRO A 209 13.48 1.93 -8.76
CA PRO A 209 13.00 3.20 -9.30
C PRO A 209 13.93 4.37 -8.93
N MET A 210 14.88 4.14 -8.00
CA MET A 210 15.93 5.10 -7.61
C MET A 210 17.27 4.85 -8.32
N ASP A 211 17.47 3.68 -8.93
CA ASP A 211 18.69 3.29 -9.65
C ASP A 211 18.37 2.24 -10.73
N LEU A 212 18.00 2.69 -11.93
CA LEU A 212 17.57 1.82 -13.04
C LEU A 212 18.64 0.83 -13.53
N THR A 213 19.87 0.91 -13.03
CA THR A 213 20.92 -0.08 -13.30
C THR A 213 20.77 -1.35 -12.45
N LYS A 214 19.87 -1.34 -11.46
CA LYS A 214 19.61 -2.44 -10.54
C LYS A 214 18.22 -3.03 -10.73
N GLN A 215 18.13 -4.32 -10.43
CA GLN A 215 16.88 -5.05 -10.30
C GLN A 215 16.65 -5.36 -8.81
N LEU A 216 15.41 -5.20 -8.39
CA LEU A 216 14.94 -5.56 -7.07
C LEU A 216 14.23 -6.92 -7.17
N PRO A 217 14.45 -7.87 -6.25
CA PRO A 217 13.86 -9.20 -6.28
C PRO A 217 12.39 -9.21 -5.79
N TYR A 218 11.59 -8.25 -6.28
CA TYR A 218 10.22 -7.99 -5.88
C TYR A 218 9.36 -7.71 -7.13
N GLY A 219 8.10 -8.15 -7.13
CA GLY A 219 7.14 -7.82 -8.19
C GLY A 219 6.51 -6.44 -7.99
N LEU A 220 6.42 -5.99 -6.73
CA LEU A 220 6.03 -4.63 -6.36
C LEU A 220 7.13 -4.00 -5.52
N ALA A 221 7.62 -2.83 -5.93
CA ALA A 221 8.53 -2.00 -5.14
C ALA A 221 7.95 -0.59 -4.95
N LEU A 222 7.77 -0.17 -3.70
CA LEU A 222 7.38 1.18 -3.34
C LEU A 222 8.51 1.82 -2.53
N VAL A 223 9.13 2.87 -3.08
CA VAL A 223 10.27 3.55 -2.44
C VAL A 223 9.92 5.01 -2.17
N ASN A 224 9.95 5.40 -0.90
CA ASN A 224 9.61 6.76 -0.46
C ASN A 224 8.22 7.21 -0.95
N SER A 225 7.28 6.28 -1.10
CA SER A 225 5.92 6.51 -1.60
C SER A 225 4.91 6.55 -0.45
N GLY A 226 3.74 7.12 -0.69
CA GLY A 226 2.61 7.19 0.23
C GLY A 226 1.40 6.43 -0.30
N ILE A 227 0.83 5.59 0.55
CA ILE A 227 -0.41 4.86 0.30
C ILE A 227 -1.49 5.39 1.24
N GLY A 228 -2.65 5.64 0.65
CA GLY A 228 -3.88 5.99 1.33
C GLY A 228 -4.16 7.50 1.37
N PRO A 229 -5.41 7.88 1.69
CA PRO A 229 -6.49 7.04 2.21
C PRO A 229 -7.02 5.98 1.21
N SER A 230 -7.47 4.82 1.71
CA SER A 230 -8.19 3.81 0.91
C SER A 230 -9.34 3.18 1.70
N TYR A 231 -10.36 2.69 0.97
CA TYR A 231 -11.59 2.17 1.58
C TYR A 231 -11.43 0.75 2.13
N PHE A 232 -10.61 -0.07 1.49
CA PHE A 232 -10.31 -1.44 1.89
C PHE A 232 -8.83 -1.52 2.23
N ASP A 233 -8.03 -2.27 1.45
CA ASP A 233 -6.63 -2.49 1.76
C ASP A 233 -5.73 -1.40 1.17
N GLY A 234 -4.59 -1.16 1.78
CA GLY A 234 -3.55 -0.35 1.16
C GLY A 234 -2.93 -1.11 0.00
N ILE A 235 -2.36 -2.28 0.31
CA ILE A 235 -1.82 -3.23 -0.67
C ILE A 235 -2.45 -4.59 -0.43
N ASP A 236 -3.04 -5.19 -1.47
CA ASP A 236 -3.51 -6.57 -1.48
C ASP A 236 -2.64 -7.38 -2.46
N ALA A 237 -1.82 -8.28 -1.92
CA ALA A 237 -0.81 -9.01 -2.67
C ALA A 237 -0.97 -10.53 -2.51
N THR A 238 -1.09 -11.24 -3.63
CA THR A 238 -1.17 -12.70 -3.67
C THR A 238 -0.02 -13.26 -4.48
N ASN A 239 0.72 -14.20 -3.89
CA ASN A 239 1.83 -14.93 -4.50
C ASN A 239 2.88 -14.05 -5.19
N THR A 240 2.99 -12.78 -4.80
CA THR A 240 3.88 -11.80 -5.42
C THR A 240 4.72 -11.12 -4.34
N PRO A 241 6.06 -11.16 -4.41
CA PRO A 241 6.93 -10.53 -3.42
C PRO A 241 6.83 -8.99 -3.45
N VAL A 242 6.72 -8.36 -2.28
CA VAL A 242 6.52 -6.91 -2.13
C VAL A 242 7.65 -6.27 -1.31
N LEU A 243 8.15 -5.13 -1.78
CA LEU A 243 9.02 -4.21 -1.04
C LEU A 243 8.28 -2.89 -0.79
N VAL A 244 8.24 -2.45 0.47
CA VAL A 244 7.88 -1.07 0.82
C VAL A 244 9.00 -0.47 1.67
N LYS A 245 9.63 0.56 1.13
CA LYS A 245 10.76 1.24 1.75
C LYS A 245 10.47 2.72 1.93
N GLY A 246 10.71 3.22 3.14
CA GLY A 246 10.64 4.62 3.50
C GLY A 246 11.97 5.15 4.05
N GLN A 247 11.91 6.37 4.56
CA GLN A 247 13.07 7.07 5.13
C GLN A 247 13.11 7.02 6.66
N ALA A 248 12.15 6.35 7.31
CA ALA A 248 11.95 6.34 8.75
C ALA A 248 11.69 7.72 9.40
N ASP A 249 11.49 8.76 8.59
CA ASP A 249 11.09 10.10 9.00
C ASP A 249 9.56 10.24 9.16
N GLY A 250 8.82 9.31 8.56
CA GLY A 250 7.36 9.26 8.46
C GLY A 250 6.74 10.36 7.58
N LYS A 251 7.57 11.03 6.78
CA LYS A 251 7.17 11.90 5.66
C LYS A 251 7.12 11.10 4.35
N PHE A 252 8.08 10.18 4.16
CA PHE A 252 8.19 9.31 3.00
C PHE A 252 8.22 7.83 3.37
N GLY A 253 7.47 7.02 2.63
CA GLY A 253 7.21 5.62 2.97
C GLY A 253 6.11 5.54 4.02
N THR A 254 4.87 5.78 3.60
CA THR A 254 3.72 5.82 4.50
C THR A 254 2.57 4.96 4.00
N VAL A 255 1.85 4.32 4.93
CA VAL A 255 0.61 3.57 4.65
C VAL A 255 -0.43 4.02 5.66
N ASN A 256 -1.33 4.90 5.27
CA ASN A 256 -2.07 5.75 6.19
C ASN A 256 -3.56 5.81 5.85
N ASN A 257 -4.42 5.88 6.87
CA ASN A 257 -5.87 6.03 6.73
C ASN A 257 -6.50 4.94 5.85
N ILE A 258 -6.27 3.68 6.24
CA ILE A 258 -6.69 2.51 5.49
C ILE A 258 -7.92 1.89 6.16
N GLY A 259 -8.96 1.58 5.37
CA GLY A 259 -10.22 1.08 5.90
C GLY A 259 -10.19 -0.37 6.39
N SER A 260 -9.30 -1.21 5.86
CA SER A 260 -9.11 -2.62 6.25
C SER A 260 -7.65 -2.91 6.63
N GLN A 261 -6.90 -3.68 5.85
CA GLN A 261 -5.49 -4.00 6.15
C GLN A 261 -4.55 -3.00 5.47
N GLY A 262 -3.51 -2.54 6.19
CA GLY A 262 -2.47 -1.72 5.56
C GLY A 262 -1.80 -2.47 4.40
N ILE A 263 -1.36 -3.70 4.69
CA ILE A 263 -0.89 -4.68 3.69
C ILE A 263 -1.53 -6.02 4.01
N ASN A 264 -2.23 -6.59 3.04
CA ASN A 264 -2.74 -7.96 3.04
C ASN A 264 -1.89 -8.79 2.07
N LEU A 265 -1.27 -9.85 2.57
CA LEU A 265 -0.33 -10.68 1.82
C LEU A 265 -0.70 -12.15 1.96
N SER A 266 -0.76 -12.88 0.84
CA SER A 266 -0.94 -14.32 0.85
C SER A 266 0.08 -15.05 -0.04
N PHE A 267 0.61 -16.16 0.48
CA PHE A 267 1.55 -17.05 -0.22
C PHE A 267 1.11 -18.51 -0.02
N ASP A 268 0.77 -19.18 -1.11
CA ASP A 268 0.39 -20.59 -1.11
C ASP A 268 1.40 -21.48 -1.84
N GLY A 269 1.05 -22.76 -2.04
CA GLY A 269 1.93 -23.74 -2.70
C GLY A 269 2.18 -23.47 -4.19
N SER A 270 1.48 -22.52 -4.81
CA SER A 270 1.69 -22.11 -6.21
C SER A 270 2.60 -20.89 -6.34
N ALA A 271 2.98 -20.25 -5.23
CA ALA A 271 3.84 -19.07 -5.24
C ALA A 271 5.23 -19.37 -5.85
N PRO A 272 5.84 -18.38 -6.54
CA PRO A 272 7.20 -18.52 -7.04
C PRO A 272 8.21 -18.60 -5.88
N ALA A 273 9.34 -19.27 -6.13
CA ALA A 273 10.45 -19.29 -5.20
C ALA A 273 11.13 -17.91 -5.17
N VAL A 274 11.13 -17.26 -4.00
CA VAL A 274 11.64 -15.89 -3.82
C VAL A 274 12.47 -15.79 -2.55
N THR A 275 13.30 -14.76 -2.46
CA THR A 275 14.15 -14.55 -1.26
C THR A 275 13.31 -14.10 -0.07
N ASN A 276 12.35 -13.20 -0.29
CA ASN A 276 11.44 -12.70 0.73
C ASN A 276 10.04 -12.56 0.13
N ALA A 277 9.01 -12.86 0.93
CA ALA A 277 7.61 -12.58 0.57
C ALA A 277 7.30 -11.09 0.68
N LEU A 278 7.85 -10.46 1.71
CA LEU A 278 7.60 -9.08 2.08
C LEU A 278 8.85 -8.50 2.73
N GLU A 279 9.26 -7.31 2.27
CA GLU A 279 10.25 -6.48 2.94
C GLU A 279 9.68 -5.10 3.23
N ILE A 280 9.68 -4.73 4.51
CA ILE A 280 9.27 -3.43 5.02
C ILE A 280 10.46 -2.79 5.72
N GLN A 281 10.85 -1.59 5.29
CA GLN A 281 11.96 -0.84 5.88
C GLN A 281 11.61 0.63 6.04
N GLY A 282 11.70 1.17 7.25
CA GLY A 282 11.56 2.62 7.46
C GLY A 282 10.17 3.18 7.14
N VAL A 283 9.12 2.35 7.20
CA VAL A 283 7.75 2.72 6.82
C VAL A 283 6.95 3.16 8.05
N THR A 284 6.06 4.14 7.86
CA THR A 284 5.10 4.56 8.90
C THR A 284 3.68 4.15 8.53
N PHE A 285 3.02 3.41 9.40
CA PHE A 285 1.64 2.93 9.24
C PHE A 285 0.67 3.66 10.17
N GLY A 286 -0.47 4.09 9.65
CA GLY A 286 -1.58 4.62 10.47
C GLY A 286 -1.38 6.04 11.00
N SER A 287 -0.50 6.82 10.38
CA SER A 287 -0.38 8.27 10.63
C SER A 287 -1.48 9.04 9.87
N SER A 288 -1.94 10.19 10.36
CA SER A 288 -2.78 11.09 9.55
C SER A 288 -1.96 12.11 8.75
N VAL A 289 -0.62 12.07 8.88
CA VAL A 289 0.26 12.97 8.15
C VAL A 289 0.18 12.60 6.66
N PRO A 290 -0.22 13.54 5.80
CA PRO A 290 -0.25 13.32 4.36
C PRO A 290 1.13 13.07 3.79
N PHE A 291 1.19 12.39 2.66
CA PHE A 291 2.43 12.17 1.91
C PHE A 291 3.20 13.49 1.71
N ALA A 292 4.50 13.47 2.00
CA ALA A 292 5.42 14.61 1.85
C ALA A 292 5.09 15.87 2.67
N ALA A 293 4.12 15.82 3.60
CA ALA A 293 3.76 16.96 4.43
C ALA A 293 4.90 17.34 5.40
N THR A 294 5.15 18.64 5.55
CA THR A 294 6.23 19.20 6.37
C THR A 294 5.74 19.92 7.61
N GLY A 295 4.46 20.31 7.64
CA GLY A 295 3.85 21.09 8.73
C GLY A 295 3.34 20.26 9.90
N CYS A 296 3.30 18.94 9.76
CA CYS A 296 2.99 18.00 10.83
C CYS A 296 3.91 16.79 10.68
N LEU A 297 4.71 16.52 11.70
CA LEU A 297 5.49 15.28 11.74
C LEU A 297 4.64 14.18 12.37
N PRO A 298 4.87 12.89 12.02
CA PRO A 298 4.34 11.80 12.82
C PRO A 298 4.70 12.02 14.29
N PHE A 299 3.84 11.57 15.22
CA PHE A 299 3.97 11.73 16.67
C PHE A 299 3.62 13.11 17.26
N GLN A 300 3.30 14.12 16.45
CA GLN A 300 2.81 15.40 16.99
C GLN A 300 1.29 15.37 17.11
N LEU A 301 0.76 15.05 18.30
CA LEU A 301 -0.67 15.27 18.58
C LEU A 301 -0.98 16.79 18.60
N PRO A 302 -2.10 17.24 18.01
CA PRO A 302 -3.21 16.46 17.44
C PRO A 302 -3.06 16.14 15.93
N CYS A 303 -1.96 16.53 15.29
CA CYS A 303 -1.87 16.59 13.83
C CYS A 303 -1.58 15.24 13.13
N SER A 304 -1.21 14.17 13.87
CA SER A 304 -0.86 12.85 13.32
C SER A 304 -1.82 11.69 13.67
N ALA A 305 -3.07 11.96 14.06
CA ALA A 305 -4.07 10.95 14.41
C ALA A 305 -4.73 10.24 13.20
N GLY A 306 -4.01 9.31 12.55
CA GLY A 306 -4.55 8.41 11.51
C GLY A 306 -4.98 7.05 12.08
N PHE A 307 -5.31 6.10 11.20
CA PHE A 307 -5.63 4.73 11.60
C PHE A 307 -5.40 3.71 10.47
N ILE A 308 -5.33 2.43 10.87
CA ILE A 308 -5.58 1.27 10.00
C ILE A 308 -6.78 0.52 10.58
N GLY A 309 -7.80 0.23 9.76
CA GLY A 309 -9.07 -0.30 10.24
C GLY A 309 -8.95 -1.65 10.95
N ASN A 310 -8.10 -2.53 10.41
CA ASN A 310 -7.78 -3.84 10.95
C ASN A 310 -6.28 -3.92 11.27
N ASP A 311 -5.56 -4.85 10.64
CA ASP A 311 -4.13 -5.10 10.87
C ASP A 311 -3.28 -4.18 9.99
N ALA A 312 -2.17 -3.64 10.51
CA ALA A 312 -1.28 -2.85 9.66
C ALA A 312 -0.62 -3.76 8.60
N ILE A 313 -0.24 -4.98 8.99
CA ILE A 313 0.21 -6.04 8.10
C ILE A 313 -0.48 -7.34 8.50
N LEU A 314 -1.14 -7.99 7.54
CA LEU A 314 -1.65 -9.36 7.62
C LEU A 314 -0.96 -10.22 6.58
N GLY A 315 -0.24 -11.25 7.01
CA GLY A 315 0.40 -12.24 6.14
C GLY A 315 -0.16 -13.64 6.37
N THR A 316 -0.50 -14.35 5.30
CA THR A 316 -0.99 -15.75 5.36
C THR A 316 -0.15 -16.65 4.46
N PHE A 317 0.45 -17.66 5.07
CA PHE A 317 1.36 -18.61 4.42
C PHE A 317 0.83 -20.03 4.58
N THR A 318 0.53 -20.70 3.47
CA THR A 318 0.01 -22.07 3.49
C THR A 318 0.95 -23.09 2.84
N SER A 319 2.03 -22.64 2.20
CA SER A 319 3.08 -23.53 1.70
C SER A 319 3.91 -24.12 2.84
N ALA A 320 4.52 -25.29 2.61
CA ALA A 320 5.34 -25.97 3.62
C ALA A 320 6.68 -25.25 3.90
N ASP A 321 7.15 -24.45 2.93
CA ASP A 321 8.39 -23.69 3.01
C ASP A 321 8.19 -22.28 2.44
N PRO A 322 7.44 -21.42 3.14
CA PRO A 322 7.15 -20.09 2.65
C PRO A 322 8.39 -19.20 2.72
N PRO A 323 8.55 -18.26 1.78
CA PRO A 323 9.61 -17.27 1.85
C PRO A 323 9.46 -16.38 3.10
N PRO A 324 10.57 -15.92 3.70
CA PRO A 324 10.54 -15.13 4.92
C PRO A 324 9.92 -13.74 4.72
N VAL A 325 9.54 -13.15 5.86
CA VAL A 325 9.07 -11.76 5.97
C VAL A 325 10.10 -10.95 6.73
N LEU A 326 10.49 -9.80 6.17
CA LEU A 326 11.42 -8.84 6.76
C LEU A 326 10.67 -7.55 7.11
N ILE A 327 10.69 -7.16 8.39
CA ILE A 327 10.09 -5.91 8.85
C ILE A 327 11.10 -5.21 9.76
N ASN A 328 11.64 -4.08 9.33
CA ASN A 328 12.64 -3.36 10.09
C ASN A 328 12.40 -1.84 10.15
N GLN A 329 12.88 -1.24 11.24
CA GLN A 329 12.97 0.22 11.43
C GLN A 329 11.66 0.97 11.14
N SER A 330 10.52 0.32 11.34
CA SER A 330 9.20 0.81 10.95
C SER A 330 8.34 1.15 12.16
N ARG A 331 7.31 1.94 11.91
CA ARG A 331 6.44 2.51 12.95
C ARG A 331 4.99 2.15 12.66
N PHE A 332 4.32 1.59 13.65
CA PHE A 332 2.96 1.05 13.53
C PHE A 332 2.05 1.75 14.54
N PHE A 333 1.13 2.55 14.02
CA PHE A 333 0.20 3.31 14.84
C PHE A 333 -1.23 2.86 14.60
N ARG A 334 -1.99 2.72 15.69
CA ARG A 334 -3.46 2.72 15.64
C ARG A 334 -4.05 1.74 14.63
N ALA A 335 -3.44 0.56 14.52
CA ALA A 335 -4.10 -0.57 13.90
C ALA A 335 -5.27 -1.00 14.78
N GLY A 336 -6.45 -1.18 14.19
CA GLY A 336 -7.63 -1.69 14.90
C GLY A 336 -7.44 -3.11 15.42
N GLY A 337 -6.61 -3.91 14.73
CA GLY A 337 -6.16 -5.25 15.11
C GLY A 337 -4.69 -5.27 15.52
N PHE A 338 -3.92 -6.20 14.96
CA PHE A 338 -2.49 -6.32 15.23
C PHE A 338 -1.69 -5.28 14.43
N GLY A 339 -0.53 -4.86 14.96
CA GLY A 339 0.44 -4.15 14.12
C GLY A 339 0.94 -5.08 13.01
N VAL A 340 1.32 -6.30 13.37
CA VAL A 340 1.74 -7.37 12.46
C VAL A 340 1.07 -8.67 12.86
N GLU A 341 0.26 -9.24 11.99
CA GLU A 341 -0.25 -10.60 12.10
C GLU A 341 0.34 -11.46 10.98
N LEU A 342 1.06 -12.53 11.32
CA LEU A 342 1.56 -13.52 10.36
C LEU A 342 1.06 -14.92 10.73
N ASN A 343 0.42 -15.58 9.76
CA ASN A 343 -0.11 -16.94 9.89
C ASN A 343 0.74 -17.91 9.05
N GLY A 344 1.35 -18.90 9.70
CA GLY A 344 2.25 -19.87 9.07
C GLY A 344 3.63 -19.36 8.63
N PRO A 345 4.22 -18.26 9.18
CA PRO A 345 5.49 -17.76 8.67
C PRO A 345 6.64 -18.70 9.02
N LYS A 346 7.67 -18.70 8.17
CA LYS A 346 8.95 -19.36 8.43
C LYS A 346 10.06 -18.32 8.47
N GLN A 347 10.82 -18.34 9.56
CA GLN A 347 11.98 -17.47 9.81
C GLN A 347 11.70 -15.97 9.54
N PRO A 348 10.59 -15.40 10.05
CA PRO A 348 10.39 -13.97 9.92
C PRO A 348 11.44 -13.19 10.72
N VAL A 349 11.88 -12.06 10.19
CA VAL A 349 12.80 -11.13 10.86
C VAL A 349 12.07 -9.81 11.08
N ILE A 350 11.70 -9.53 12.32
CA ILE A 350 10.93 -8.37 12.76
C ILE A 350 11.78 -7.61 13.78
N THR A 351 12.48 -6.55 13.36
CA THR A 351 13.48 -5.89 14.22
C THR A 351 13.43 -4.38 14.23
N ASN A 352 13.77 -3.77 15.37
CA ASN A 352 13.91 -2.31 15.48
C ASN A 352 12.63 -1.53 15.13
N ASN A 353 11.45 -2.12 15.37
CA ASN A 353 10.17 -1.46 15.07
C ASN A 353 9.57 -0.81 16.33
N ASN A 354 8.72 0.20 16.12
CA ASN A 354 7.95 0.80 17.20
C ASN A 354 6.45 0.58 16.96
N PHE A 355 5.76 0.11 17.98
CA PHE A 355 4.34 -0.16 17.97
C PHE A 355 3.66 0.74 19.01
N ASP A 356 2.69 1.51 18.57
CA ASP A 356 2.01 2.48 19.41
C ASP A 356 0.50 2.38 19.17
N CYS A 357 -0.27 2.24 20.25
CA CYS A 357 -1.73 2.24 20.16
C CYS A 357 -2.34 1.18 19.23
N ASN A 358 -1.70 0.03 19.02
CA ASN A 358 -2.31 -1.03 18.22
C ASN A 358 -3.35 -1.80 19.04
N GLY A 359 -4.31 -2.42 18.36
CA GLY A 359 -5.40 -3.13 18.97
C GLY A 359 -6.49 -2.25 19.57
N VAL A 360 -6.55 -0.95 19.20
CA VAL A 360 -7.61 -0.03 19.64
C VAL A 360 -8.59 0.25 18.50
N SER A 361 -9.88 0.04 18.75
CA SER A 361 -10.90 0.46 17.78
C SER A 361 -10.81 1.97 17.56
N ALA A 362 -11.01 2.44 16.32
CA ALA A 362 -10.82 3.81 15.82
C ALA A 362 -11.55 4.97 16.57
N LYS A 363 -12.14 4.73 17.74
CA LYS A 363 -13.03 5.64 18.48
C LYS A 363 -12.35 6.58 19.49
N THR A 364 -11.11 6.37 19.92
CA THR A 364 -10.48 7.25 20.93
C THR A 364 -9.26 7.96 20.36
N ARG A 365 -9.49 9.21 19.90
CA ARG A 365 -8.49 10.02 19.20
C ARG A 365 -7.34 10.50 20.11
N ASP A 366 -7.55 10.51 21.43
CA ASP A 366 -6.68 11.25 22.38
C ASP A 366 -5.87 10.38 23.35
N THR A 367 -6.31 9.16 23.66
CA THR A 367 -5.56 8.19 24.47
C THR A 367 -5.90 6.76 24.04
N CYS A 368 -4.91 5.88 24.02
CA CYS A 368 -5.11 4.45 23.72
C CYS A 368 -5.38 3.64 25.00
N VAL A 369 -5.29 4.32 26.16
CA VAL A 369 -5.68 3.83 27.47
C VAL A 369 -7.20 3.65 27.56
N GLY A 370 -7.67 2.43 27.81
CA GLY A 370 -9.10 2.13 27.96
C GLY A 370 -9.41 0.65 28.23
N SER A 371 -10.64 0.35 28.65
CA SER A 371 -11.11 -1.01 28.98
C SER A 371 -11.59 -1.81 27.76
N GLY A 372 -11.05 -1.54 26.57
CA GLY A 372 -11.41 -2.21 25.31
C GLY A 372 -10.76 -3.59 25.15
N LEU A 373 -11.13 -4.31 24.09
CA LEU A 373 -10.35 -5.46 23.63
C LEU A 373 -8.98 -4.95 23.16
N HIS A 374 -7.92 -5.59 23.63
CA HIS A 374 -6.54 -5.28 23.26
C HIS A 374 -5.96 -6.45 22.47
N TYR A 375 -5.27 -6.13 21.37
CA TYR A 375 -4.55 -7.10 20.56
C TYR A 375 -3.05 -6.89 20.79
N SER A 376 -2.27 -7.98 20.73
CA SER A 376 -0.81 -7.87 20.76
C SER A 376 -0.33 -7.03 19.56
N ALA A 377 0.85 -6.40 19.63
CA ALA A 377 1.35 -5.71 18.44
C ALA A 377 1.85 -6.66 17.36
N ILE A 378 2.45 -7.78 17.75
CA ILE A 378 2.95 -8.81 16.85
C ILE A 378 2.25 -10.12 17.23
N TYR A 379 1.58 -10.74 16.27
CA TYR A 379 0.96 -12.04 16.42
C TYR A 379 1.49 -13.00 15.36
N LEU A 380 2.21 -14.02 15.83
CA LEU A 380 2.82 -15.07 14.99
C LEU A 380 2.10 -16.39 15.26
N ASN A 381 1.21 -16.78 14.35
CA ASN A 381 0.44 -18.01 14.46
C ASN A 381 1.05 -19.12 13.62
N ALA A 382 1.10 -20.35 14.14
CA ALA A 382 1.70 -21.51 13.46
C ALA A 382 3.11 -21.24 12.89
N ALA A 383 3.90 -20.40 13.57
CA ALA A 383 5.18 -19.91 13.10
C ALA A 383 6.36 -20.82 13.44
N THR A 384 7.35 -20.88 12.55
CA THR A 384 8.71 -21.37 12.87
C THR A 384 9.64 -20.16 12.94
N VAL A 385 9.98 -19.72 14.16
CA VAL A 385 10.69 -18.44 14.38
C VAL A 385 11.76 -18.58 15.47
N ASP A 386 12.88 -17.89 15.28
CA ASP A 386 13.86 -17.63 16.33
C ASP A 386 13.52 -16.31 17.01
N LEU A 387 12.84 -16.40 18.16
CA LEU A 387 12.40 -15.21 18.92
C LEU A 387 13.57 -14.43 19.53
N GLU A 388 14.72 -15.07 19.76
CA GLU A 388 15.86 -14.44 20.44
C GLU A 388 16.72 -13.63 19.47
N ASN A 389 16.79 -14.04 18.20
CA ASN A 389 17.66 -13.40 17.20
C ASN A 389 16.91 -12.76 16.03
N SER A 390 15.64 -13.12 15.79
CA SER A 390 14.87 -12.63 14.64
C SER A 390 13.70 -11.72 15.02
N VAL A 391 13.27 -11.68 16.29
CA VAL A 391 12.22 -10.77 16.77
C VAL A 391 12.75 -9.89 17.90
N THR A 392 13.63 -8.94 17.56
CA THR A 392 14.45 -8.21 18.54
C THR A 392 14.33 -6.69 18.40
N ASN A 393 14.59 -5.97 19.50
CA ASN A 393 14.59 -4.50 19.53
C ASN A 393 13.26 -3.85 19.07
N ASN A 394 12.15 -4.56 19.21
CA ASN A 394 10.83 -3.96 18.99
C ASN A 394 10.38 -3.29 20.28
N ALA A 395 9.85 -2.07 20.18
CA ALA A 395 9.33 -1.30 21.30
C ALA A 395 7.81 -1.16 21.18
N GLY A 396 7.12 -1.19 22.31
CA GLY A 396 5.68 -1.00 22.42
C GLY A 396 5.36 0.12 23.39
N HIS A 397 4.39 0.96 23.04
CA HIS A 397 3.83 2.00 23.89
C HIS A 397 2.31 1.92 23.87
N GLU A 398 1.66 2.28 24.99
CA GLU A 398 0.19 2.41 25.12
C GLU A 398 -0.62 1.28 24.45
N ASN A 399 -0.49 0.06 24.98
CA ASN A 399 -1.05 -1.22 24.48
C ASN A 399 -0.35 -1.80 23.23
N GLY A 400 0.75 -1.20 22.78
CA GLY A 400 1.58 -1.71 21.69
C GLY A 400 2.44 -2.93 22.02
N LEU A 401 2.44 -3.50 23.23
CA LEU A 401 3.08 -4.80 23.55
C LEU A 401 2.48 -5.50 24.79
N ASP A 402 1.55 -4.86 25.52
CA ASP A 402 1.09 -5.29 26.85
C ASP A 402 0.03 -6.43 26.83
N ALA A 403 -0.28 -7.02 25.68
CA ALA A 403 -1.33 -8.02 25.49
C ALA A 403 -0.81 -9.43 25.25
#